data_AF-A0AAQ3Q6S4-F1
#
_entry.id   AF-A0AAQ3Q6S4-F1
#
_cell.length_a   1.000
_cell.length_b   1.000
_cell.length_c   1.000
_cell.angle_alpha   90.00
_cell.angle_beta   90.00
_cell.angle_gamma   90.00
#
_symmetry.space_group_name_H-M   'P 1'
#
loop_
_entity.id
_entity.type
_entity.pdbx_description
1 polymer ?
#
loop_
_entity_poly.entity_id
_entity_poly.type
_entity_poly.pdbx_seq_one_letter_code
_entity_poly.pdbx_strand_id
1 'polypeptide(L)'
;MAGDPWPAACEPSLRRTTFEEQNNSKIRQAELDLIKAERELSKIREEAMKLKLAREYDKHVRSRNFKEGDLVFRKIELRRKPTGEGKLVANWEGTYKVIKDIRKGTYKIVELFG
;
A
#
# COMPACT_ATOMS: atom_id res chain seq x y z
N MET A 1 -32.99 64.31 16.78
CA MET A 1 -33.45 62.92 16.55
C MET A 1 -32.25 62.03 16.81
N ALA A 2 -32.30 61.24 17.88
CA ALA A 2 -31.21 60.35 18.27
C ALA A 2 -31.12 59.21 17.23
N GLY A 3 -29.92 58.97 16.71
CA GLY A 3 -29.67 57.89 15.76
C GLY A 3 -29.89 56.53 16.41
N ASP A 4 -30.50 55.62 15.67
CA ASP A 4 -30.78 54.27 16.14
C ASP A 4 -29.48 53.59 16.60
N PRO A 5 -29.43 53.08 17.85
CA PRO A 5 -28.27 52.35 18.33
C PRO A 5 -28.26 50.97 17.68
N TRP A 6 -27.13 50.59 17.08
CA TRP A 6 -26.86 49.26 16.53
C TRP A 6 -27.43 48.14 17.43
N PRO A 7 -27.95 47.03 16.86
CA PRO A 7 -28.49 45.96 17.68
C PRO A 7 -27.41 45.43 18.61
N ALA A 8 -27.79 45.38 19.88
CA ALA A 8 -27.00 44.89 21.00
C ALA A 8 -26.36 43.53 20.69
N ALA A 9 -25.13 43.36 21.19
CA ALA A 9 -24.34 42.14 21.32
C ALA A 9 -24.86 40.86 20.65
N CYS A 10 -24.09 40.37 19.67
CA CYS A 10 -24.24 39.05 19.07
C CYS A 10 -24.40 37.96 20.15
N GLU A 11 -25.56 37.30 20.20
CA GLU A 11 -25.83 36.24 21.18
C GLU A 11 -24.82 35.10 21.05
N PRO A 12 -24.21 34.65 22.16
CA PRO A 12 -23.26 33.54 22.11
C PRO A 12 -23.98 32.25 21.75
N SER A 13 -23.41 31.51 20.80
CA SER A 13 -23.92 30.19 20.42
C SER A 13 -23.85 29.22 21.61
N LEU A 14 -24.68 28.17 21.57
CA LEU A 14 -24.71 27.13 22.61
C LEU A 14 -23.32 26.55 22.89
N ARG A 15 -22.50 26.37 21.85
CA ARG A 15 -21.10 25.92 22.00
C ARG A 15 -20.24 26.84 22.86
N ARG A 16 -20.49 28.15 22.84
CA ARG A 16 -19.79 29.14 23.66
C ARG A 16 -20.31 29.15 25.09
N THR A 17 -21.62 29.02 25.28
CA THR A 17 -22.24 29.06 26.61
C THR A 17 -21.96 27.79 27.42
N THR A 18 -21.78 26.64 26.76
CA THR A 18 -21.46 25.36 27.41
C THR A 18 -19.98 24.97 27.31
N PHE A 19 -19.08 25.92 27.00
CA PHE A 19 -17.67 25.60 26.81
C PHE A 19 -16.95 25.36 28.14
N GLU A 20 -16.44 24.14 28.32
CA GLU A 20 -15.59 23.77 29.45
C GLU A 20 -14.22 23.30 28.97
N GLU A 21 -13.22 24.16 29.03
CA GLU A 21 -11.89 23.91 28.44
C GLU A 21 -11.24 22.60 28.94
N GLN A 22 -11.22 22.40 30.26
CA GLN A 22 -10.58 21.24 30.87
C GLN A 22 -11.29 19.94 30.50
N ASN A 23 -12.62 19.93 30.50
CA ASN A 23 -13.41 18.75 30.17
C ASN A 23 -13.29 18.42 28.68
N ASN A 24 -13.40 19.42 27.82
CA ASN A 24 -13.22 19.30 26.37
C ASN A 24 -11.82 18.75 26.02
N SER A 25 -10.77 19.25 26.69
CA SER A 25 -9.41 18.75 26.48
C SER A 25 -9.26 17.29 26.90
N LYS A 26 -9.84 16.89 28.04
CA LYS A 26 -9.80 15.50 28.52
C LYS A 26 -10.53 14.55 27.57
N ILE A 27 -11.74 14.90 27.14
CA ILE A 27 -12.52 14.11 26.17
C ILE A 27 -11.74 13.98 24.87
N ARG A 28 -11.18 15.09 24.37
CA ARG A 28 -10.39 15.08 23.14
C ARG A 28 -9.15 14.20 23.23
N GLN A 29 -8.45 14.20 24.37
CA GLN A 29 -7.32 13.31 24.59
C GLN A 29 -7.74 11.84 24.57
N ALA A 30 -8.83 11.50 25.27
CA ALA A 30 -9.37 10.14 25.29
C ALA A 30 -9.77 9.66 23.88
N GLU A 31 -10.46 10.50 23.10
CA GLU A 31 -10.80 10.20 21.70
C GLU A 31 -9.57 9.92 20.84
N LEU A 32 -8.52 10.74 20.97
CA LEU A 32 -7.28 10.56 20.22
C LEU A 32 -6.58 9.25 20.60
N ASP A 33 -6.60 8.87 21.88
CA ASP A 33 -5.99 7.63 22.33
C ASP A 33 -6.76 6.39 21.83
N LEU A 34 -8.09 6.46 21.76
CA LEU A 34 -8.90 5.42 21.11
C LEU A 34 -8.52 5.25 19.63
N ILE A 35 -8.42 6.36 18.88
CA ILE A 35 -8.02 6.33 17.46
C ILE A 35 -6.62 5.73 17.30
N LYS A 36 -5.67 6.08 18.18
CA LYS A 36 -4.33 5.48 18.15
C LYS A 36 -4.40 3.98 18.39
N ALA A 37 -5.14 3.52 19.40
CA ALA A 37 -5.29 2.11 19.70
C ALA A 37 -5.85 1.32 18.51
N GLU A 38 -6.87 1.86 17.83
CA GLU A 38 -7.45 1.23 16.65
C GLU A 38 -6.48 1.18 15.47
N ARG A 39 -5.68 2.23 15.25
CA ARG A 39 -4.63 2.24 14.23
C ARG A 39 -3.56 1.20 14.50
N GLU A 40 -3.08 1.09 15.74
CA GLU A 40 -2.09 0.08 16.11
C GLU A 40 -2.62 -1.34 15.93
N LEU A 41 -3.87 -1.60 16.35
CA LEU A 41 -4.52 -2.89 16.10
C LEU A 41 -4.65 -3.18 14.60
N SER A 42 -5.00 -2.17 13.80
CA SER A 42 -5.12 -2.31 12.35
C SER A 42 -3.77 -2.63 11.69
N LYS A 43 -2.67 -2.00 12.14
CA LYS A 43 -1.31 -2.32 11.68
C LYS A 43 -0.94 -3.77 11.99
N ILE A 44 -1.19 -4.22 13.22
CA ILE A 44 -0.90 -5.61 13.62
C ILE A 44 -1.66 -6.60 12.73
N ARG A 45 -2.94 -6.32 12.44
CA ARG A 45 -3.76 -7.15 11.55
C ARG A 45 -3.22 -7.15 10.12
N GLU A 46 -2.83 -6.00 9.61
CA GLU A 46 -2.24 -5.87 8.27
C GLU A 46 -0.94 -6.67 8.15
N GLU A 47 -0.04 -6.55 9.13
CA GLU A 47 1.21 -7.31 9.19
C GLU A 47 0.96 -8.82 9.28
N ALA A 48 0.03 -9.23 10.16
CA ALA A 48 -0.36 -10.64 10.27
C ALA A 48 -0.92 -11.19 8.96
N MET A 49 -1.75 -10.42 8.26
CA MET A 49 -2.27 -10.79 6.94
C MET A 49 -1.16 -10.89 5.89
N LYS A 50 -0.24 -9.92 5.84
CA LYS A 50 0.92 -9.96 4.92
C LYS A 50 1.77 -11.21 5.15
N LEU A 51 2.07 -11.53 6.41
CA LEU A 51 2.82 -12.74 6.76
C LEU A 51 2.07 -14.02 6.37
N LYS A 52 0.75 -14.07 6.60
CA LYS A 52 -0.07 -15.21 6.19
C LYS A 52 -0.07 -15.40 4.68
N LEU A 53 -0.23 -14.32 3.90
CA LEU A 53 -0.17 -14.37 2.44
C LEU A 53 1.21 -14.85 1.95
N ALA A 54 2.29 -14.33 2.54
CA ALA A 54 3.65 -14.75 2.19
C ALA A 54 3.85 -16.26 2.43
N ARG A 55 3.43 -16.77 3.59
CA ARG A 55 3.54 -18.20 3.91
C ARG A 55 2.73 -19.08 2.95
N GLU A 56 1.50 -18.71 2.64
CA GLU A 56 0.66 -19.46 1.70
C GLU A 56 1.24 -19.44 0.29
N TYR A 57 1.79 -18.29 -0.14
CA TYR A 57 2.50 -18.19 -1.41
C TYR A 57 3.73 -19.11 -1.42
N ASP A 58 4.63 -18.96 -0.44
CA ASP A 58 5.89 -19.70 -0.34
C ASP A 58 5.68 -21.21 -0.24
N LYS A 59 4.59 -21.67 0.38
CA LYS A 59 4.21 -23.09 0.43
C LYS A 59 4.08 -23.73 -0.96
N HIS A 60 3.65 -22.95 -1.96
CA HIS A 60 3.44 -23.43 -3.32
C HIS A 60 4.61 -23.08 -4.26
N VAL A 61 5.55 -22.24 -3.83
CA VAL A 61 6.74 -21.89 -4.60
C VAL A 61 7.71 -23.07 -4.57
N ARG A 62 7.90 -23.70 -5.74
CA ARG A 62 8.93 -24.72 -5.93
C ARG A 62 10.18 -24.08 -6.51
N SER A 63 11.31 -24.24 -5.84
CA SER A 63 12.61 -23.88 -6.41
C SER A 63 12.82 -24.66 -7.71
N ARG A 64 13.12 -23.95 -8.80
CA ARG A 64 13.46 -24.54 -10.09
C ARG A 64 14.89 -24.16 -10.43
N ASN A 65 15.68 -25.15 -10.83
CA ASN A 65 17.00 -24.92 -11.41
C ASN A 65 16.86 -25.12 -12.91
N PHE A 66 17.36 -24.16 -13.69
CA PHE A 66 17.42 -24.27 -15.15
C PHE A 66 18.80 -24.75 -15.59
N LYS A 67 18.86 -25.41 -16.73
CA LYS A 67 20.09 -25.85 -17.39
C LYS A 67 20.28 -25.10 -18.69
N GLU A 68 21.53 -25.10 -19.18
CA GLU A 68 21.82 -24.62 -20.53
C GLU A 68 20.98 -25.38 -21.54
N GLY A 69 20.31 -24.64 -22.43
CA GLY A 69 19.36 -25.20 -23.39
C GLY A 69 17.89 -24.97 -23.03
N ASP A 70 17.56 -24.78 -21.75
CA ASP A 70 16.17 -24.65 -21.30
C ASP A 70 15.50 -23.38 -21.85
N LEU A 71 14.21 -23.51 -22.16
CA LEU A 71 13.36 -22.38 -22.54
C LEU A 71 12.69 -21.76 -21.31
N VAL A 72 12.77 -20.44 -21.20
CA VAL A 72 12.25 -19.68 -20.07
C VAL A 72 11.54 -18.41 -20.54
N PHE A 73 10.53 -17.98 -19.80
CA PHE A 73 9.88 -16.67 -19.98
C PHE A 73 10.51 -15.67 -19.02
N ARG A 74 10.79 -14.44 -19.49
CA ARG A 74 11.30 -13.37 -18.61
C ARG A 74 10.13 -12.55 -18.08
N LYS A 75 10.14 -12.17 -16.81
CA LYS A 75 9.12 -11.26 -16.27
C LYS A 75 9.35 -9.85 -16.84
N ILE A 76 8.29 -9.18 -17.31
CA ILE A 76 8.36 -7.79 -17.75
C ILE A 76 8.69 -6.91 -16.54
N GLU A 77 9.79 -6.16 -16.64
CA GLU A 77 10.14 -5.14 -15.65
C GLU A 77 9.12 -4.00 -15.67
N LEU A 78 8.79 -3.43 -14.51
CA LEU A 78 7.77 -2.38 -14.42
C LEU A 78 8.06 -1.18 -15.35
N ARG A 79 9.35 -0.84 -15.55
CA ARG A 79 9.79 0.21 -16.49
C ARG A 79 9.55 -0.11 -17.97
N ARG A 80 9.50 -1.40 -18.31
CA ARG A 80 9.30 -1.89 -19.69
C ARG A 80 7.84 -2.25 -19.96
N LYS A 81 6.95 -2.15 -18.97
CA LYS A 81 5.53 -2.39 -19.18
C LYS A 81 4.97 -1.33 -20.14
N PRO A 82 4.30 -1.73 -21.23
CA PRO A 82 3.69 -0.78 -22.14
C PRO A 82 2.67 0.08 -21.38
N THR A 83 2.85 1.39 -21.44
CA THR A 83 1.96 2.34 -20.77
C THR A 83 0.70 2.48 -21.60
N GLY A 84 -0.42 1.96 -21.12
CA GLY A 84 -1.72 2.04 -21.79
C GLY A 84 -2.38 0.69 -22.04
N GLU A 85 -1.61 -0.40 -22.02
CA GLU A 85 -2.18 -1.75 -22.01
C GLU A 85 -2.56 -2.08 -20.56
N GLY A 86 -3.85 -2.26 -20.28
CA GLY A 86 -4.41 -2.28 -18.93
C GLY A 86 -3.84 -3.35 -17.98
N LYS A 87 -4.39 -3.42 -16.76
CA LYS A 87 -3.94 -4.31 -15.67
C LYS A 87 -3.86 -5.81 -16.01
N LEU A 88 -4.46 -6.25 -17.12
CA LEU A 88 -4.63 -7.65 -17.52
C LEU A 88 -3.63 -8.14 -18.58
N VAL A 89 -2.62 -7.33 -18.94
CA VAL A 89 -1.56 -7.75 -19.87
C VAL A 89 -0.70 -8.83 -19.24
N ALA A 90 -0.17 -9.74 -20.07
CA ALA A 90 0.78 -10.75 -19.63
C ALA A 90 1.96 -10.11 -18.89
N ASN A 91 2.33 -10.68 -17.74
CA ASN A 91 3.48 -10.21 -16.96
C ASN A 91 4.83 -10.73 -17.50
N TRP A 92 4.84 -11.43 -18.62
CA TRP A 92 5.98 -12.14 -19.17
C TRP A 92 6.30 -11.63 -20.58
N GLU A 93 7.58 -11.42 -20.84
CA GLU A 93 8.19 -11.01 -22.10
C GLU A 93 8.83 -12.24 -22.74
N GLY A 94 8.45 -12.53 -23.98
CA GLY A 94 9.18 -13.40 -24.91
C GLY A 94 9.57 -14.81 -24.44
N THR A 95 9.98 -15.63 -25.39
CA THR A 95 10.62 -16.92 -25.12
C THR A 95 12.13 -16.76 -25.20
N TYR A 96 12.82 -17.03 -24.10
CA TYR A 96 14.28 -16.97 -24.00
C TYR A 96 14.88 -18.35 -23.84
N LYS A 97 16.15 -18.50 -24.21
CA LYS A 97 16.95 -19.71 -23.98
C LYS A 97 18.05 -19.45 -22.98
N VAL A 98 18.23 -20.34 -22.02
CA VAL A 98 19.37 -20.31 -21.09
C VAL A 98 20.63 -20.74 -21.85
N ILE A 99 21.65 -19.87 -21.83
CA ILE A 99 22.93 -20.13 -22.50
C ILE A 99 24.08 -20.35 -21.53
N LYS A 100 23.93 -19.94 -20.26
CA LYS A 100 24.94 -20.18 -19.23
C LYS A 100 24.35 -20.09 -17.82
N ASP A 101 24.73 -21.01 -16.95
CA ASP A 101 24.55 -20.84 -15.49
C ASP A 101 25.75 -20.05 -14.93
N ILE A 102 25.49 -18.87 -14.36
CA ILE A 102 26.53 -18.00 -13.81
C ILE A 102 26.73 -18.31 -12.33
N ARG A 103 25.62 -18.43 -11.60
CA ARG A 103 25.56 -18.71 -10.16
C ARG A 103 24.18 -19.28 -9.87
N LYS A 104 24.04 -20.04 -8.78
CA LYS A 104 22.75 -20.53 -8.28
C LYS A 104 21.66 -19.43 -8.31
N GLY A 105 20.69 -19.58 -9.22
CA GLY A 105 19.57 -18.64 -9.42
C GLY A 105 19.84 -17.47 -10.36
N THR A 106 20.98 -17.44 -11.05
CA THR A 106 21.36 -16.37 -11.99
C THR A 106 21.83 -16.98 -13.31
N TYR A 107 21.03 -16.75 -14.35
CA TYR A 107 21.22 -17.36 -15.67
C TYR A 107 21.48 -16.30 -16.72
N LYS A 108 22.42 -16.56 -17.62
CA LYS A 108 22.53 -15.81 -18.87
C LYS A 108 21.52 -16.37 -19.85
N ILE A 109 20.66 -15.50 -20.38
CA ILE A 109 19.61 -15.86 -21.33
C ILE A 109 19.80 -15.09 -22.64
N VAL A 110 19.35 -15.69 -23.74
CA VAL A 110 19.31 -15.06 -25.06
C VAL A 110 17.90 -15.14 -25.61
N GLU A 111 17.47 -14.09 -26.30
CA GLU A 111 16.18 -14.03 -26.98
C GLU A 111 16.22 -14.95 -28.20
N LEU A 112 15.16 -15.73 -28.41
CA LEU A 112 15.08 -16.65 -29.56
C LEU A 112 14.35 -16.06 -30.76
N PHE A 113 13.39 -15.18 -30.51
CA PHE A 113 12.51 -14.59 -31.51
C PHE A 113 12.44 -13.10 -31.16
N GLY A 114 13.32 -12.32 -31.79
CA GLY A 114 13.33 -10.85 -31.68
C GLY A 114 12.17 -10.24 -32.46
#